data_AF-A0A3C0UVV2-F1
#
_entry.id   AF-A0A3C0UVV2-F1
#
_cell.length_a   1.000
_cell.length_b   1.000
_cell.length_c   1.000
_cell.angle_alpha   90.00
_cell.angle_beta   90.00
_cell.angle_gamma   90.00
#
_symmetry.space_group_name_H-M   'P 1'
#
loop_
_entity.id
_entity.type
_entity.pdbx_description
1 polymer ?
#
loop_
_entity_poly.entity_id
_entity_poly.type
_entity_poly.pdbx_seq_one_letter_code
_entity_poly.pdbx_strand_id
1 'polypeptide(L)'
;MEFSPFNNIVKRCLQGMEMEAKGNPEEANQLFRQGWEEATNEFEKFLAAYYVARHQPTVADRLHWLTIASEHALKADNEATKSALPTLYSQISACYDDLGDVENAKKNHELSTLYGAAPSDKGPFYHGTKADLQLGDLLIAGGLSNYQSELVMNHIYFTALVSGAGLAAALAKGDAPERVYIVEPTGSFEHDPNLTDKKFPGNLTRSYRSQAPLKIVGEVTEWGKQTPQAIQTFRKKLDNNKGEIIN
;
A
#
# COMPACT_ATOMS: atom_id res chain seq x y z
N MET A 1 -0.08 -14.30 -1.13
CA MET A 1 1.22 -13.74 -0.72
C MET A 1 0.97 -12.32 -0.22
N GLU A 2 1.64 -11.89 0.85
CA GLU A 2 1.57 -10.49 1.30
C GLU A 2 2.56 -9.60 0.54
N PHE A 3 2.27 -8.29 0.47
CA PHE A 3 3.19 -7.33 -0.12
C PHE A 3 4.52 -7.33 0.63
N SER A 4 5.62 -7.36 -0.12
CA SER A 4 6.95 -7.18 0.41
C SER A 4 7.78 -6.32 -0.55
N PRO A 5 8.44 -5.25 -0.07
CA PRO A 5 9.36 -4.49 -0.90
C PRO A 5 10.60 -5.31 -1.32
N PHE A 6 10.81 -6.49 -0.71
CA PHE A 6 11.90 -7.40 -1.06
C PHE A 6 11.53 -8.40 -2.16
N ASN A 7 10.24 -8.54 -2.49
CA ASN A 7 9.78 -9.35 -3.61
C ASN A 7 10.39 -8.85 -4.93
N ASN A 8 10.84 -9.77 -5.78
CA ASN A 8 11.55 -9.43 -7.02
C ASN A 8 10.65 -8.69 -8.01
N ILE A 9 9.36 -9.06 -8.11
CA ILE A 9 8.41 -8.39 -9.00
C ILE A 9 8.06 -7.00 -8.49
N VAL A 10 7.91 -6.83 -7.18
CA VAL A 10 7.76 -5.49 -6.57
C VAL A 10 8.98 -4.62 -6.86
N LYS A 11 10.20 -5.16 -6.77
CA LYS A 11 11.43 -4.44 -7.14
C LYS A 11 11.46 -4.05 -8.61
N ARG A 12 11.09 -4.95 -9.54
CA ARG A 12 10.98 -4.64 -10.97
C ARG A 12 10.02 -3.48 -11.20
N CYS A 13 8.85 -3.50 -10.55
CA CYS A 13 7.88 -2.42 -10.65
C CYS A 13 8.46 -1.09 -10.13
N LEU A 14 9.17 -1.12 -9.00
CA LEU A 14 9.84 0.06 -8.45
C LEU A 14 10.93 0.61 -9.37
N GLN A 15 11.71 -0.26 -10.00
CA GLN A 15 12.72 0.13 -10.99
C GLN A 15 12.07 0.74 -12.23
N GLY A 16 10.98 0.15 -12.73
CA GLY A 16 10.23 0.68 -13.87
C GLY A 16 9.67 2.07 -13.57
N MET A 17 9.07 2.27 -12.39
CA MET A 17 8.62 3.60 -11.93
C MET A 17 9.76 4.62 -11.84
N GLU A 18 10.96 4.20 -11.44
CA GLU A 18 12.12 5.08 -11.43
C GLU A 18 12.54 5.49 -12.85
N MET A 19 12.44 4.59 -13.83
CA MET A 19 12.69 4.90 -15.24
C MET A 19 11.62 5.84 -15.81
N GLU A 20 10.34 5.67 -15.45
CA GLU A 20 9.29 6.63 -15.79
C GLU A 20 9.61 8.03 -15.25
N ALA A 21 10.02 8.13 -13.98
CA ALA A 21 10.37 9.40 -13.36
C ALA A 21 11.60 10.07 -14.00
N LYS A 22 12.47 9.29 -14.66
CA LYS A 22 13.62 9.78 -15.42
C LYS A 22 13.30 10.12 -16.88
N GLY A 23 12.08 9.86 -17.34
CA GLY A 23 11.67 10.10 -18.73
C GLY A 23 12.09 9.00 -19.70
N ASN A 24 12.30 7.77 -19.22
CA ASN A 24 12.69 6.59 -20.02
C ASN A 24 11.53 5.57 -20.09
N PRO A 25 10.45 5.83 -20.83
CA PRO A 25 9.27 4.97 -20.86
C PRO A 25 9.53 3.60 -21.50
N GLU A 26 10.44 3.49 -22.47
CA GLU A 26 10.78 2.22 -23.11
C GLU A 26 11.46 1.26 -22.13
N GLU A 27 12.40 1.77 -21.34
CA GLU A 27 13.11 0.99 -20.31
C GLU A 27 12.15 0.61 -19.17
N ALA A 28 11.23 1.51 -18.80
CA ALA A 28 10.17 1.21 -17.84
C ALA A 28 9.28 0.04 -18.33
N ASN A 29 8.83 0.09 -19.59
CA ASN A 29 8.02 -0.97 -20.19
C ASN A 29 8.76 -2.32 -20.23
N GLN A 30 10.07 -2.32 -20.56
CA GLN A 30 10.89 -3.54 -20.51
C GLN A 30 10.92 -4.14 -19.11
N LEU A 31 11.13 -3.32 -18.06
CA LEU A 31 11.14 -3.78 -16.68
C LEU A 31 9.78 -4.34 -16.23
N PHE A 32 8.68 -3.72 -16.64
CA PHE A 32 7.33 -4.21 -16.32
C PHE A 32 7.01 -5.52 -17.04
N ARG A 33 7.39 -5.66 -18.31
CA ARG A 33 7.22 -6.91 -19.07
C ARG A 33 8.06 -8.05 -18.51
N GLN A 34 9.31 -7.77 -18.14
CA GLN A 34 10.14 -8.74 -17.45
C GLN A 34 9.50 -9.16 -16.13
N GLY A 35 8.94 -8.22 -15.37
CA GLY A 35 8.19 -8.53 -14.15
C GLY A 35 6.99 -9.45 -14.39
N TRP A 36 6.30 -9.32 -15.53
CA TRP A 36 5.20 -10.22 -15.91
C TRP A 36 5.70 -11.62 -16.26
N GLU A 37 6.78 -11.74 -17.03
CA GLU A 37 7.37 -13.03 -17.43
C GLU A 37 7.94 -13.80 -16.23
N GLU A 38 8.51 -13.09 -15.25
CA GLU A 38 9.06 -13.66 -14.03
C GLU A 38 8.00 -13.96 -12.95
N ALA A 39 6.75 -13.49 -13.11
CA ALA A 39 5.71 -13.62 -12.10
C ALA A 39 5.24 -15.07 -11.92
N THR A 40 5.27 -15.55 -10.68
CA THR A 40 4.99 -16.96 -10.35
C THR A 40 3.65 -17.20 -9.66
N ASN A 41 3.07 -16.15 -9.08
CA ASN A 41 1.81 -16.25 -8.33
C ASN A 41 0.82 -15.14 -8.67
N GLU A 42 -0.43 -15.29 -8.23
CA GLU A 42 -1.53 -14.39 -8.58
C GLU A 42 -1.29 -12.94 -8.14
N PHE A 43 -0.67 -12.71 -6.97
CA PHE A 43 -0.33 -11.36 -6.51
C PHE A 43 0.71 -10.70 -7.43
N GLU A 44 1.77 -11.43 -7.78
CA GLU A 44 2.82 -10.96 -8.69
C GLU A 44 2.26 -10.67 -10.08
N LYS A 45 1.44 -11.56 -10.63
CA LYS A 45 0.80 -11.40 -11.93
C LYS A 45 -0.14 -10.20 -11.96
N PHE A 46 -0.95 -10.01 -10.93
CA PHE A 46 -1.78 -8.81 -10.76
C PHE A 46 -0.93 -7.54 -10.86
N LEU A 47 0.13 -7.47 -10.05
CA LEU A 47 0.92 -6.27 -9.94
C LEU A 47 1.67 -5.97 -11.25
N ALA A 48 2.31 -6.99 -11.83
CA ALA A 48 3.02 -6.84 -13.09
C ALA A 48 2.07 -6.42 -14.23
N ALA A 49 0.93 -7.09 -14.38
CA ALA A 49 -0.07 -6.76 -15.40
C ALA A 49 -0.57 -5.31 -15.28
N TYR A 50 -0.80 -4.82 -14.06
CA TYR A 50 -1.20 -3.43 -13.82
C TYR A 50 -0.19 -2.43 -14.39
N TYR A 51 1.11 -2.65 -14.17
CA TYR A 51 2.13 -1.74 -14.70
C TYR A 51 2.36 -1.90 -16.20
N VAL A 52 2.26 -3.12 -16.73
CA VAL A 52 2.30 -3.35 -18.19
C VAL A 52 1.17 -2.56 -18.87
N ALA A 53 -0.03 -2.52 -18.28
CA ALA A 53 -1.17 -1.78 -18.83
C ALA A 53 -0.90 -0.29 -19.08
N ARG A 54 -0.05 0.34 -18.26
CA ARG A 54 0.26 1.79 -18.34
C ARG A 54 1.07 2.18 -19.58
N HIS A 55 1.72 1.22 -20.22
CA HIS A 55 2.61 1.42 -21.37
C HIS A 55 2.07 0.84 -22.67
N GLN A 56 0.77 0.53 -22.71
CA GLN A 56 0.15 -0.01 -23.92
C GLN A 56 -0.19 1.11 -24.91
N PRO A 57 0.03 0.88 -26.22
CA PRO A 57 -0.15 1.91 -27.25
C PRO A 57 -1.62 2.20 -27.57
N THR A 58 -2.52 1.25 -27.29
CA THR A 58 -3.95 1.40 -27.57
C THR A 58 -4.78 1.25 -26.29
N VAL A 59 -5.95 1.89 -26.28
CA VAL A 59 -6.92 1.75 -25.19
C VAL A 59 -7.38 0.29 -25.06
N ALA A 60 -7.54 -0.43 -26.18
CA ALA A 60 -7.92 -1.84 -26.18
C ALA A 60 -6.86 -2.74 -25.52
N ASP A 61 -5.58 -2.51 -25.81
CA ASP A 61 -4.48 -3.25 -25.17
C ASP A 61 -4.38 -2.91 -23.67
N ARG A 62 -4.54 -1.63 -23.31
CA ARG A 62 -4.59 -1.21 -21.90
C ARG A 62 -5.73 -1.89 -21.15
N LEU A 63 -6.93 -1.90 -21.74
CA LEU A 63 -8.11 -2.58 -21.20
C LEU A 63 -7.85 -4.07 -20.99
N HIS A 64 -7.24 -4.75 -21.97
CA HIS A 64 -6.87 -6.15 -21.87
C HIS A 64 -5.98 -6.42 -20.66
N TRP A 65 -4.90 -5.65 -20.48
CA TRP A 65 -3.98 -5.81 -19.36
C TRP A 65 -4.58 -5.45 -18.00
N LEU A 66 -5.41 -4.40 -17.93
CA LEU A 66 -6.16 -4.08 -16.71
C LEU A 66 -7.15 -5.20 -16.33
N THR A 67 -7.79 -5.81 -17.32
CA THR A 67 -8.68 -6.96 -17.11
C THR A 67 -7.91 -8.14 -16.54
N ILE A 68 -6.75 -8.50 -17.13
CA ILE A 68 -5.83 -9.51 -16.59
C ILE A 68 -5.42 -9.19 -15.14
N ALA A 69 -5.06 -7.93 -14.86
CA ALA A 69 -4.69 -7.51 -13.52
C ALA A 69 -5.84 -7.71 -12.52
N SER A 70 -7.07 -7.36 -12.90
CA SER A 70 -8.27 -7.54 -12.07
C SER A 70 -8.61 -9.00 -11.80
N GLU A 71 -8.47 -9.88 -12.80
CA GLU A 71 -8.71 -11.31 -12.64
C GLU A 71 -7.72 -11.94 -11.67
N HIS A 72 -6.43 -11.60 -11.78
CA HIS A 72 -5.40 -12.06 -10.87
C HIS A 72 -5.57 -11.47 -9.46
N ALA A 73 -6.02 -10.22 -9.34
CA ALA A 73 -6.31 -9.60 -8.04
C ALA A 73 -7.45 -10.34 -7.31
N LEU A 74 -8.50 -10.72 -8.05
CA LEU A 74 -9.61 -11.54 -7.54
C LEU A 74 -9.15 -12.94 -7.13
N LYS A 75 -8.37 -13.63 -7.99
CA LYS A 75 -7.84 -14.98 -7.71
C LYS A 75 -6.89 -15.02 -6.53
N ALA A 76 -6.11 -13.95 -6.31
CA ALA A 76 -5.22 -13.85 -5.16
C ALA A 76 -5.96 -13.73 -3.81
N ASP A 77 -7.24 -13.31 -3.85
CA ASP A 77 -8.22 -13.31 -2.76
C ASP A 77 -7.66 -12.92 -1.38
N ASN A 78 -7.03 -11.75 -1.30
CA ASN A 78 -6.52 -11.21 -0.04
C ASN A 78 -6.82 -9.71 0.09
N GLU A 79 -6.73 -9.17 1.31
CA GLU A 79 -7.08 -7.78 1.61
C GLU A 79 -6.28 -6.77 0.78
N ALA A 80 -5.00 -7.05 0.52
CA ALA A 80 -4.16 -6.19 -0.30
C ALA A 80 -4.67 -6.11 -1.76
N THR A 81 -4.94 -7.24 -2.41
CA THR A 81 -5.42 -7.23 -3.81
C THR A 81 -6.87 -6.76 -3.92
N LYS A 82 -7.72 -7.08 -2.94
CA LYS A 82 -9.09 -6.55 -2.86
C LYS A 82 -9.11 -5.02 -2.81
N SER A 83 -8.21 -4.41 -2.02
CA SER A 83 -8.12 -2.95 -1.93
C SER A 83 -7.72 -2.28 -3.25
N ALA A 84 -7.16 -3.01 -4.22
CA ALA A 84 -6.80 -2.50 -5.55
C ALA A 84 -7.96 -2.53 -6.56
N LEU A 85 -8.99 -3.35 -6.31
CA LEU A 85 -10.12 -3.54 -7.23
C LEU A 85 -10.87 -2.25 -7.56
N PRO A 86 -11.13 -1.31 -6.62
CA PRO A 86 -11.78 -0.04 -6.94
C PRO A 86 -11.03 0.73 -8.03
N THR A 87 -9.71 0.84 -7.89
CA THR A 87 -8.82 1.51 -8.83
C THR A 87 -8.77 0.79 -10.18
N LEU A 88 -8.66 -0.54 -10.17
CA LEU A 88 -8.68 -1.34 -11.41
C LEU A 88 -9.98 -1.16 -12.17
N TYR A 89 -11.13 -1.33 -11.51
CA TYR A 89 -12.44 -1.19 -12.15
C TYR A 89 -12.73 0.23 -12.61
N SER A 90 -12.27 1.25 -11.88
CA SER A 90 -12.36 2.64 -12.32
C SER A 90 -11.58 2.88 -13.62
N GLN A 91 -10.35 2.35 -13.71
CA GLN A 91 -9.55 2.46 -14.94
C GLN A 91 -10.11 1.63 -16.09
N ILE A 92 -10.64 0.43 -15.82
CA ILE A 92 -11.33 -0.40 -16.82
C ILE A 92 -12.56 0.33 -17.35
N SER A 93 -13.36 0.95 -16.47
CA SER A 93 -14.50 1.79 -16.85
C SER A 93 -14.08 2.89 -17.81
N ALA A 94 -13.02 3.64 -17.47
CA ALA A 94 -12.51 4.71 -18.33
C ALA A 94 -12.06 4.19 -19.70
N CYS A 95 -11.44 3.01 -19.78
CA CYS A 95 -11.09 2.41 -21.06
C CYS A 95 -12.33 2.04 -21.90
N TYR A 96 -13.40 1.54 -21.28
CA TYR A 96 -14.65 1.28 -21.99
C TYR A 96 -15.32 2.57 -22.48
N ASP A 97 -15.31 3.64 -21.68
CA ASP A 97 -15.79 4.96 -22.09
C ASP A 97 -15.03 5.48 -23.33
N ASP A 98 -13.69 5.40 -23.31
CA ASP A 98 -12.83 5.80 -24.43
C ASP A 98 -13.10 4.97 -25.71
N LEU A 99 -13.57 3.74 -25.57
CA LEU A 99 -13.96 2.85 -26.68
C LEU A 99 -15.42 3.02 -27.11
N GLY A 100 -16.21 3.85 -26.40
CA GLY A 100 -17.63 4.08 -26.67
C GLY A 100 -18.57 2.97 -26.17
N ASP A 101 -18.09 2.05 -25.32
CA ASP A 101 -18.87 0.97 -24.73
C ASP A 101 -19.47 1.39 -23.38
N VAL A 102 -20.57 2.13 -23.46
CA VAL A 102 -21.25 2.72 -22.30
C VAL A 102 -21.77 1.67 -21.32
N GLU A 103 -22.17 0.50 -21.80
CA GLU A 103 -22.72 -0.57 -20.95
C GLU A 103 -21.63 -1.15 -20.05
N ASN A 104 -20.49 -1.51 -20.64
CA ASN A 104 -19.37 -2.04 -19.85
C ASN A 104 -18.71 -0.98 -18.99
N ALA A 105 -18.65 0.28 -19.43
CA ALA A 105 -18.19 1.38 -18.58
C ALA A 105 -19.02 1.47 -17.30
N LYS A 106 -20.35 1.58 -17.44
CA LYS A 106 -21.28 1.63 -16.30
C LYS A 106 -21.12 0.43 -15.36
N LYS A 107 -21.05 -0.79 -15.91
CA LYS A 107 -20.86 -2.02 -15.12
C LYS A 107 -19.58 -1.96 -14.27
N ASN A 108 -18.48 -1.50 -14.84
CA ASN A 108 -17.21 -1.40 -14.12
C ASN A 108 -17.20 -0.26 -13.11
N HIS A 109 -17.89 0.85 -13.38
CA HIS A 109 -18.09 1.90 -12.38
C HIS A 109 -18.87 1.39 -11.15
N GLU A 110 -19.91 0.58 -11.36
CA GLU A 110 -20.67 -0.06 -10.27
C GLU A 110 -19.79 -1.03 -9.46
N LEU A 111 -18.95 -1.83 -10.14
CA LEU A 111 -17.97 -2.70 -9.47
C LEU A 111 -16.94 -1.91 -8.67
N SER A 112 -16.44 -0.79 -9.21
CA SER A 112 -15.50 0.09 -8.51
C SER A 112 -16.11 0.59 -7.19
N THR A 113 -17.38 1.01 -7.23
CA THR A 113 -18.12 1.46 -6.04
C THR A 113 -18.36 0.32 -5.05
N LEU A 114 -18.74 -0.87 -5.53
CA LEU A 114 -18.98 -2.05 -4.69
C LEU A 114 -17.74 -2.43 -3.87
N TYR A 115 -16.56 -2.41 -4.49
CA TYR A 115 -15.30 -2.74 -3.82
C TYR A 115 -14.71 -1.57 -3.03
N GLY A 116 -15.17 -0.33 -3.26
CA GLY A 116 -14.64 0.89 -2.62
C GLY A 116 -15.16 1.14 -1.20
N ALA A 117 -15.83 0.16 -0.58
CA ALA A 117 -16.32 0.26 0.79
C ALA A 117 -15.18 0.36 1.83
N ALA A 118 -15.54 0.73 3.05
CA ALA A 118 -14.60 0.78 4.18
C ALA A 118 -13.87 -0.56 4.37
N PRO A 119 -12.59 -0.55 4.83
CA PRO A 119 -11.79 -1.75 4.94
C PRO A 119 -12.44 -2.79 5.87
N SER A 120 -12.47 -4.05 5.42
CA SER A 120 -13.02 -5.19 6.16
C SER A 120 -11.97 -6.05 6.87
N ASP A 121 -10.69 -5.66 6.75
CA ASP A 121 -9.53 -6.39 7.25
C ASP A 121 -9.71 -6.77 8.73
N LYS A 122 -9.41 -8.03 9.05
CA LYS A 122 -9.53 -8.59 10.41
C LYS A 122 -8.22 -8.56 11.19
N GLY A 123 -7.13 -8.11 10.58
CA GLY A 123 -5.81 -8.12 11.18
C GLY A 123 -5.19 -9.52 11.20
N PRO A 124 -4.34 -9.85 12.20
CA PRO A 124 -3.97 -9.01 13.34
C PRO A 124 -3.34 -7.67 12.91
N PHE A 125 -3.47 -6.65 13.76
CA PHE A 125 -2.93 -5.32 13.50
C PHE A 125 -1.76 -5.00 14.41
N TYR A 126 -0.85 -4.17 13.89
CA TYR A 126 0.39 -3.83 14.53
C TYR A 126 0.65 -2.31 14.50
N HIS A 127 1.15 -1.80 15.62
CA HIS A 127 1.62 -0.43 15.75
C HIS A 127 3.10 -0.42 16.12
N GLY A 128 3.91 0.17 15.25
CA GLY A 128 5.35 0.35 15.46
C GLY A 128 5.67 1.69 16.08
N THR A 129 6.37 1.72 17.20
CA THR A 129 6.71 2.95 17.92
C THR A 129 7.97 2.80 18.77
N LYS A 130 8.34 3.87 19.46
CA LYS A 130 9.34 3.90 20.54
C LYS A 130 8.74 4.29 21.89
N ALA A 131 7.43 4.55 21.94
CA ALA A 131 6.72 4.76 23.19
C ALA A 131 6.68 3.47 24.01
N ASP A 132 6.84 3.60 25.33
CA ASP A 132 6.79 2.48 26.28
C ASP A 132 5.36 2.26 26.78
N LEU A 133 4.56 1.59 25.95
CA LEU A 133 3.16 1.25 26.22
C LEU A 133 3.02 -0.11 26.92
N GLN A 134 2.00 -0.24 27.75
CA GLN A 134 1.65 -1.45 28.50
C GLN A 134 0.41 -2.13 27.94
N LEU A 135 0.25 -3.42 28.25
CA LEU A 135 -0.96 -4.16 27.89
C LEU A 135 -2.20 -3.52 28.53
N GLY A 136 -3.24 -3.30 27.72
CA GLY A 136 -4.47 -2.64 28.14
C GLY A 136 -4.47 -1.13 27.92
N ASP A 137 -3.32 -0.51 27.62
CA ASP A 137 -3.26 0.91 27.29
C ASP A 137 -4.11 1.22 26.06
N LEU A 138 -4.68 2.43 26.05
CA LEU A 138 -5.37 3.01 24.91
C LEU A 138 -4.45 4.03 24.26
N LEU A 139 -3.95 3.69 23.06
CA LEU A 139 -3.28 4.64 22.20
C LEU A 139 -4.32 5.58 21.61
N ILE A 140 -4.10 6.89 21.74
CA ILE A 140 -5.01 7.95 21.26
C ILE A 140 -4.30 8.84 20.23
N ALA A 141 -5.08 9.50 19.37
CA ALA A 141 -4.56 10.53 18.47
C ALA A 141 -4.13 11.79 19.24
N GLY A 142 -3.50 12.74 18.54
CA GLY A 142 -3.03 14.01 19.11
C GLY A 142 -1.52 14.06 19.43
N GLY A 143 -0.77 13.00 19.10
CA GLY A 143 0.69 13.01 19.19
C GLY A 143 1.35 13.82 18.06
N LEU A 144 2.63 14.16 18.25
CA LEU A 144 3.43 14.79 17.20
C LEU A 144 3.79 13.80 16.09
N SER A 145 3.86 14.28 14.86
CA SER A 145 4.26 13.49 13.69
C SER A 145 5.71 13.00 13.80
N ASN A 146 5.93 11.75 13.41
CA ASN A 146 7.26 11.16 13.26
C ASN A 146 8.04 11.72 12.07
N TYR A 147 7.39 12.40 11.12
CA TYR A 147 8.00 12.80 9.85
C TYR A 147 8.07 14.31 9.66
N GLN A 148 7.06 15.06 10.13
CA GLN A 148 7.05 16.52 10.09
C GLN A 148 7.15 17.08 11.51
N SER A 149 8.02 18.05 11.72
CA SER A 149 8.08 18.75 13.01
C SER A 149 6.81 19.57 13.22
N GLU A 150 6.35 19.69 14.46
CA GLU A 150 5.21 20.52 14.88
C GLU A 150 3.82 20.09 14.39
N LEU A 151 3.72 19.15 13.43
CA LEU A 151 2.43 18.60 13.02
C LEU A 151 1.85 17.70 14.11
N VAL A 152 0.63 18.00 14.55
CA VAL A 152 -0.17 17.16 15.45
C VAL A 152 -1.03 16.20 14.62
N MET A 153 -0.94 14.90 14.90
CA MET A 153 -1.63 13.86 14.15
C MET A 153 -3.08 13.69 14.64
N ASN A 154 -4.04 13.77 13.71
CA ASN A 154 -5.47 13.57 13.98
C ASN A 154 -5.86 12.09 14.04
N HIS A 155 -4.96 11.21 13.63
CA HIS A 155 -5.20 9.77 13.55
C HIS A 155 -4.04 8.98 14.15
N ILE A 156 -4.34 7.74 14.51
CA ILE A 156 -3.40 6.72 14.94
C ILE A 156 -3.18 5.78 13.76
N TYR A 157 -1.93 5.48 13.44
CA TYR A 157 -1.54 4.70 12.28
C TYR A 157 -1.11 3.30 12.69
N PHE A 158 -1.56 2.30 11.94
CA PHE A 158 -1.27 0.89 12.19
C PHE A 158 -1.32 0.10 10.88
N THR A 159 -0.82 -1.13 10.89
CA THR A 159 -0.77 -1.97 9.69
C THR A 159 -1.06 -3.42 10.05
N ALA A 160 -1.59 -4.19 9.10
CA ALA A 160 -1.67 -5.64 9.26
C ALA A 160 -0.37 -6.37 8.91
N LEU A 161 0.69 -5.66 8.51
CA LEU A 161 2.01 -6.23 8.22
C LEU A 161 2.99 -5.95 9.37
N VAL A 162 3.40 -7.00 10.08
CA VAL A 162 4.38 -6.88 11.19
C VAL A 162 5.70 -6.23 10.74
N SER A 163 6.14 -6.52 9.52
CA SER A 163 7.34 -5.91 8.92
C SER A 163 7.17 -4.41 8.67
N GLY A 164 5.97 -3.98 8.31
CA GLY A 164 5.61 -2.57 8.17
C GLY A 164 5.65 -1.83 9.51
N ALA A 165 5.08 -2.44 10.55
CA ALA A 165 5.16 -1.89 11.91
C ALA A 165 6.60 -1.85 12.42
N GLY A 166 7.40 -2.89 12.18
CA GLY A 166 8.82 -2.89 12.51
C GLY A 166 9.60 -1.75 11.85
N LEU A 167 9.32 -1.47 10.57
CA LEU A 167 9.92 -0.33 9.86
C LEU A 167 9.44 1.01 10.47
N ALA A 168 8.16 1.13 10.82
CA ALA A 168 7.62 2.32 11.47
C ALA A 168 8.31 2.59 12.82
N ALA A 169 8.54 1.55 13.64
CA ALA A 169 9.25 1.65 14.92
C ALA A 169 10.69 2.17 14.73
N ALA A 170 11.41 1.67 13.73
CA ALA A 170 12.77 2.11 13.40
C ALA A 170 12.84 3.58 12.90
N LEU A 171 11.76 4.06 12.28
CA LEU A 171 11.62 5.42 11.78
C LEU A 171 11.02 6.39 12.79
N ALA A 172 10.42 5.90 13.89
CA ALA A 172 9.85 6.74 14.93
C ALA A 172 10.91 7.65 15.58
N LYS A 173 10.48 8.86 15.97
CA LYS A 173 11.34 9.85 16.63
C LYS A 173 11.73 9.40 18.04
N GLY A 174 12.89 9.89 18.51
CA GLY A 174 13.43 9.59 19.84
C GLY A 174 14.45 8.45 19.85
N ASP A 175 15.12 8.30 20.99
CA ASP A 175 16.22 7.33 21.20
C ASP A 175 15.80 6.09 22.00
N ALA A 176 14.53 6.01 22.38
CA ALA A 176 13.99 4.84 23.07
C ALA A 176 14.00 3.59 22.16
N PRO A 177 14.00 2.38 22.74
CA PRO A 177 14.00 1.14 21.97
C PRO A 177 12.80 1.03 21.03
N GLU A 178 13.03 0.42 19.87
CA GLU A 178 11.96 0.07 18.91
C GLU A 178 11.04 -0.99 19.52
N ARG A 179 9.72 -0.77 19.41
CA ARG A 179 8.68 -1.68 19.89
C ARG A 179 7.60 -1.86 18.83
N VAL A 180 7.04 -3.07 18.76
CA VAL A 180 5.92 -3.41 17.87
C VAL A 180 4.80 -4.01 18.72
N TYR A 181 3.69 -3.27 18.84
CA TYR A 181 2.52 -3.69 19.60
C TYR A 181 1.49 -4.35 18.71
N ILE A 182 0.84 -5.39 19.22
CA ILE A 182 -0.40 -5.92 18.65
C ILE A 182 -1.54 -5.05 19.17
N VAL A 183 -2.36 -4.55 18.25
CA VAL A 183 -3.41 -3.58 18.55
C VAL A 183 -4.78 -4.02 18.09
N GLU A 184 -5.81 -3.64 18.85
CA GLU A 184 -7.21 -3.80 18.46
C GLU A 184 -7.85 -2.42 18.29
N PRO A 185 -8.39 -2.08 17.10
CA PRO A 185 -9.18 -0.88 16.91
C PRO A 185 -10.44 -0.90 17.78
N THR A 186 -10.69 0.17 18.52
CA THR A 186 -11.92 0.31 19.33
C THR A 186 -13.10 0.90 18.54
N GLY A 187 -12.87 1.33 17.30
CA GLY A 187 -13.86 1.89 16.41
C GLY A 187 -13.51 1.65 14.93
N SER A 188 -14.21 2.35 14.04
CA SER A 188 -13.95 2.29 12.60
C SER A 188 -12.57 2.85 12.25
N PHE A 189 -11.98 2.31 11.18
CA PHE A 189 -10.73 2.77 10.61
C PHE A 189 -10.84 2.83 9.10
N GLU A 190 -9.90 3.52 8.47
CA GLU A 190 -9.83 3.69 7.02
C GLU A 190 -8.43 3.37 6.50
N HIS A 191 -8.34 3.20 5.18
CA HIS A 191 -7.05 3.07 4.50
C HIS A 191 -6.17 4.30 4.75
N ASP A 192 -4.87 4.10 4.98
CA ASP A 192 -3.94 5.23 5.09
C ASP A 192 -3.79 5.89 3.71
N PRO A 193 -4.29 7.14 3.52
CA PRO A 193 -4.22 7.82 2.24
C PRO A 193 -2.80 8.22 1.86
N ASN A 194 -1.82 8.15 2.77
CA ASN A 194 -0.42 8.42 2.48
C ASN A 194 0.26 7.25 1.75
N LEU A 195 -0.33 6.05 1.81
CA LEU A 195 0.24 4.82 1.24
C LEU A 195 -0.68 4.13 0.23
N THR A 196 -1.99 4.43 0.27
CA THR A 196 -3.02 3.86 -0.61
C THR A 196 -3.09 4.63 -1.93
N ASP A 197 -3.11 3.90 -3.06
CA ASP A 197 -3.19 4.46 -4.42
C ASP A 197 -2.10 5.50 -4.75
N LYS A 198 -0.93 5.41 -4.08
CA LYS A 198 0.21 6.30 -4.34
C LYS A 198 1.17 5.73 -5.38
N LYS A 199 1.85 4.65 -5.01
CA LYS A 199 2.77 3.95 -5.92
C LYS A 199 2.06 2.78 -6.57
N PHE A 200 1.37 2.00 -5.76
CA PHE A 200 0.65 0.80 -6.17
C PHE A 200 -0.86 1.05 -6.11
N PRO A 201 -1.66 0.34 -6.93
CA PRO A 201 -3.11 0.42 -6.83
C PRO A 201 -3.57 -0.21 -5.52
N GLY A 202 -4.48 0.47 -4.82
CA GLY A 202 -4.99 0.08 -3.52
C GLY A 202 -3.99 0.24 -2.38
N ASN A 203 -4.27 -0.47 -1.28
CA ASN A 203 -3.52 -0.49 -0.04
C ASN A 203 -2.71 -1.78 0.11
N LEU A 204 -1.70 -1.98 -0.75
CA LEU A 204 -0.92 -3.23 -0.72
C LEU A 204 -0.15 -3.41 0.60
N THR A 205 0.19 -2.31 1.27
CA THR A 205 0.87 -2.33 2.57
C THR A 205 -0.06 -2.66 3.75
N ARG A 206 -1.37 -2.79 3.51
CA ARG A 206 -2.41 -2.97 4.54
C ARG A 206 -2.20 -1.97 5.69
N SER A 207 -1.93 -0.72 5.34
CA SER A 207 -1.74 0.39 6.29
C SER A 207 -3.05 1.15 6.47
N TYR A 208 -3.37 1.45 7.72
CA TYR A 208 -4.64 2.00 8.13
C TYR A 208 -4.43 3.16 9.11
N ARG A 209 -5.48 3.96 9.27
CA ARG A 209 -5.53 4.99 10.30
C ARG A 209 -6.91 5.06 10.98
N SER A 210 -6.93 5.46 12.25
CA SER A 210 -8.14 5.57 13.06
C SER A 210 -8.13 6.83 13.92
N GLN A 211 -9.29 7.49 14.06
CA GLN A 211 -9.49 8.52 15.09
C GLN A 211 -9.86 7.91 16.44
N ALA A 212 -10.54 6.76 16.42
CA ALA A 212 -10.85 6.01 17.63
C ALA A 212 -9.58 5.39 18.21
N PRO A 213 -9.47 5.25 19.55
CA PRO A 213 -8.31 4.66 20.20
C PRO A 213 -7.98 3.25 19.70
N LEU A 214 -6.70 2.87 19.79
CA LEU A 214 -6.25 1.50 19.61
C LEU A 214 -5.88 0.90 20.96
N LYS A 215 -6.42 -0.27 21.29
CA LYS A 215 -6.08 -0.98 22.52
C LYS A 215 -4.82 -1.84 22.32
N ILE A 216 -3.86 -1.73 23.22
CA ILE A 216 -2.69 -2.60 23.24
C ILE A 216 -3.08 -3.96 23.81
N VAL A 217 -2.96 -5.02 23.01
CA VAL A 217 -3.34 -6.39 23.40
C VAL A 217 -2.16 -7.35 23.46
N GLY A 218 -0.98 -6.91 23.02
CA GLY A 218 0.26 -7.67 23.11
C GLY A 218 1.44 -6.90 22.54
N GLU A 219 2.62 -7.49 22.64
CA GLU A 219 3.86 -6.98 22.05
C GLU A 219 4.53 -8.12 21.27
N VAL A 220 4.97 -7.81 20.05
CA VAL A 220 5.76 -8.72 19.23
C VAL A 220 7.22 -8.49 19.59
N THR A 221 7.93 -9.52 20.02
CA THR A 221 9.36 -9.44 20.38
C THR A 221 10.29 -9.79 19.22
N GLU A 222 9.79 -10.51 18.23
CA GLU A 222 10.55 -10.95 17.07
C GLU A 222 9.89 -10.47 15.78
N TRP A 223 10.58 -9.58 15.07
CA TRP A 223 10.22 -9.17 13.73
C TRP A 223 11.49 -9.02 12.89
N GLY A 224 11.35 -9.08 11.56
CA GLY A 224 12.46 -8.92 10.62
C GLY A 224 13.03 -7.50 10.63
N LYS A 225 13.85 -7.18 11.64
CA LYS A 225 14.51 -5.89 11.79
C LYS A 225 15.36 -5.59 10.57
N GLN A 226 15.23 -4.36 10.09
CA GLN A 226 15.97 -3.89 8.93
C GLN A 226 17.40 -3.54 9.32
N THR A 227 18.33 -3.67 8.39
CA THR A 227 19.72 -3.28 8.64
C THR A 227 19.82 -1.77 8.81
N PRO A 228 20.80 -1.26 9.60
CA PRO A 228 21.01 0.17 9.75
C PRO A 228 21.17 0.92 8.42
N GLN A 229 21.83 0.29 7.44
CA GLN A 229 22.01 0.83 6.09
C GLN A 229 20.68 0.96 5.33
N ALA A 230 19.81 -0.05 5.45
CA ALA A 230 18.47 0.00 4.85
C ALA A 230 17.63 1.12 5.50
N ILE A 231 17.63 1.23 6.84
CA ILE A 231 16.92 2.29 7.56
C ILE A 231 17.41 3.68 7.15
N GLN A 232 18.73 3.87 7.03
CA GLN A 232 19.30 5.14 6.59
C GLN A 232 18.85 5.50 5.16
N THR A 233 18.72 4.50 4.29
CA THR A 233 18.19 4.70 2.93
C THR A 233 16.74 5.14 2.96
N PHE A 234 15.91 4.56 3.83
CA PHE A 234 14.51 5.00 4.01
C PHE A 234 14.43 6.44 4.54
N ARG A 235 15.24 6.80 5.54
CA ARG A 235 15.28 8.18 6.08
C ARG A 235 15.61 9.20 4.99
N LYS A 236 16.67 8.96 4.20
CA LYS A 236 17.03 9.84 3.06
C LYS A 236 15.89 9.99 2.05
N LYS A 237 15.14 8.91 1.77
CA LYS A 237 13.98 8.98 0.87
C LYS A 237 12.84 9.81 1.46
N LEU A 238 12.62 9.75 2.77
CA LEU A 238 11.61 10.56 3.46
C LEU A 238 12.01 12.03 3.51
N ASP A 239 13.27 12.34 3.82
CA ASP A 239 13.76 13.73 3.86
C ASP A 239 13.67 14.41 2.49
N ASN A 240 13.87 13.65 1.41
CA ASN A 240 13.72 14.14 0.04
C ASN A 240 12.27 14.17 -0.45
N ASN A 241 11.33 13.56 0.30
CA ASN A 241 9.92 13.56 -0.06
C ASN A 241 9.27 14.88 0.39
N LYS A 242 8.94 15.73 -0.58
CA LYS A 242 8.26 17.01 -0.34
C LYS A 242 6.73 16.89 -0.27
N GLY A 243 6.20 15.67 -0.29
CA GLY A 243 4.75 15.45 -0.18
C GLY A 243 4.20 15.90 1.17
N GLU A 244 3.04 16.52 1.15
CA GLU A 244 2.30 16.85 2.36
C GLU A 244 1.71 15.57 2.99
N ILE A 245 1.75 15.49 4.32
CA ILE A 245 1.08 14.42 5.05
C ILE A 245 -0.42 14.71 5.00
N ILE A 246 -1.18 13.77 4.45
CA ILE A 246 -2.62 13.78 4.52
C ILE A 246 -2.97 13.33 5.94
N ASN A 247 -3.23 14.32 6.80
CA ASN A 247 -3.53 14.14 8.22
C ASN A 247 -5.01 13.90 8.44
#